data_AF-A0A3N9PCP9-F1
#
_entry.id   AF-A0A3N9PCP9-F1
#
_cell.length_a   1.000
_cell.length_b   1.000
_cell.length_c   1.000
_cell.angle_alpha   90.00
_cell.angle_beta   90.00
_cell.angle_gamma   90.00
#
_symmetry.space_group_name_H-M   'P 1'
#
loop_
_entity.id
_entity.type
_entity.pdbx_description
1 polymer ?
#
loop_
_entity_poly.entity_id
_entity_poly.type
_entity_poly.pdbx_seq_one_letter_code
_entity_poly.pdbx_strand_id
1 'polypeptide(L)'
;MQVRSVFVMLIILFAASSSRAEDDKWQLILANGDTLANASLQELAGDSIAIILSETKLTKWISVDDIVELRKVNRSKFWKGAGIGTLAGTAGGVLFGLATYKKPTPSPNEWNFDFGPGLPAIGGGIMGGFMGFFLGGAIGALSGKDEIYQLKTMEHAQKLNAIWALLKREEVN
;
A
#
# COMPACT_ATOMS: atom_id res chain seq x y z
N MET A 1 37.48 2.34 7.24
CA MET A 1 36.48 1.30 7.60
C MET A 1 35.08 1.87 7.93
N GLN A 2 34.75 3.12 7.55
CA GLN A 2 33.49 3.79 7.92
C GLN A 2 32.34 3.69 6.88
N VAL A 3 32.63 3.26 5.64
CA VAL A 3 31.63 3.28 4.54
C VAL A 3 30.55 2.20 4.69
N ARG A 4 30.85 1.09 5.39
CA ARG A 4 29.89 0.00 5.60
C ARG A 4 28.76 0.35 6.57
N SER A 5 29.00 1.22 7.56
CA SER A 5 27.99 1.59 8.57
C SER A 5 26.93 2.56 8.04
N VAL A 6 27.28 3.42 7.08
CA VAL A 6 26.34 4.41 6.51
C VAL A 6 25.28 3.72 5.63
N PHE A 7 25.66 2.69 4.88
CA PHE A 7 24.76 2.01 3.95
C PHE A 7 23.68 1.17 4.67
N VAL A 8 24.04 0.52 5.77
CA VAL A 8 23.08 -0.24 6.60
C VAL A 8 22.08 0.68 7.29
N MET A 9 22.52 1.87 7.73
CA MET A 9 21.65 2.84 8.39
C MET A 9 20.59 3.44 7.44
N LEU A 10 20.93 3.59 6.16
CA LEU A 10 20.01 4.13 5.14
C LEU A 10 18.88 3.15 4.76
N ILE A 11 19.17 1.84 4.75
CA ILE A 11 18.17 0.78 4.54
C ILE A 11 17.18 0.71 5.72
N ILE A 12 17.68 0.92 6.96
CA ILE A 12 16.85 0.91 8.17
C ILE A 12 15.93 2.15 8.23
N LEU A 13 16.40 3.32 7.80
CA LEU A 13 15.61 4.55 7.78
C LEU A 13 14.44 4.51 6.78
N PHE A 14 14.61 3.83 5.62
CA PHE A 14 13.50 3.62 4.69
C PHE A 14 12.45 2.63 5.22
N ALA A 15 12.85 1.64 6.03
CA ALA A 15 11.90 0.70 6.65
C ALA A 15 11.07 1.36 7.77
N ALA A 16 11.58 2.42 8.41
CA ALA A 16 10.92 3.07 9.56
C ALA A 16 9.92 4.18 9.17
N SER A 17 9.89 4.64 7.92
CA SER A 17 9.03 5.75 7.49
C SER A 17 7.64 5.33 7.00
N SER A 18 7.38 4.04 6.88
CA SER A 18 6.15 3.50 6.30
C SER A 18 5.27 2.79 7.33
N SER A 19 4.64 3.54 8.24
CA SER A 19 3.31 3.19 8.81
C SER A 19 2.94 4.10 9.97
N ARG A 20 2.48 5.33 9.70
CA ARG A 20 1.27 5.74 10.40
C ARG A 20 0.16 4.98 9.70
N ALA A 21 -0.29 3.88 10.30
CA ALA A 21 -1.49 3.18 9.89
C ALA A 21 -2.61 4.22 9.93
N GLU A 22 -2.96 4.75 8.77
CA GLU A 22 -4.11 5.61 8.62
C GLU A 22 -5.24 4.66 8.28
N ASP A 23 -6.20 4.54 9.20
CA ASP A 23 -7.27 3.55 9.17
C ASP A 23 -8.01 3.57 7.83
N ASP A 24 -8.51 2.39 7.41
CA ASP A 24 -9.38 2.28 6.24
C ASP A 24 -10.54 3.27 6.36
N LYS A 25 -10.79 4.02 5.30
CA LYS A 25 -11.79 5.09 5.32
C LYS A 25 -13.00 4.74 4.50
N TRP A 26 -14.16 5.11 5.03
CA TRP A 26 -15.43 4.99 4.33
C TRP A 26 -15.68 6.23 3.48
N GLN A 27 -16.32 6.00 2.35
CA GLN A 27 -16.88 7.01 1.47
C GLN A 27 -18.37 6.73 1.33
N LEU A 28 -19.20 7.74 1.57
CA LEU A 28 -20.65 7.65 1.46
C LEU A 28 -21.09 8.48 0.27
N ILE A 29 -21.92 7.90 -0.60
CA ILE A 29 -22.59 8.61 -1.70
C ILE A 29 -24.05 8.73 -1.32
N LEU A 30 -24.54 9.97 -1.29
CA LEU A 30 -25.88 10.29 -0.84
C LEU A 30 -26.87 10.42 -2.02
N ALA A 31 -28.17 10.34 -1.72
CA ALA A 31 -29.26 10.40 -2.69
C ALA A 31 -29.32 11.75 -3.44
N ASN A 32 -28.84 12.82 -2.80
CA ASN A 32 -28.72 14.14 -3.40
C ASN A 32 -27.48 14.29 -4.33
N GLY A 33 -26.63 13.26 -4.43
CA GLY A 33 -25.40 13.25 -5.22
C GLY A 33 -24.15 13.67 -4.45
N ASP A 34 -24.27 14.12 -3.20
CA ASP A 34 -23.12 14.49 -2.38
C ASP A 34 -22.27 13.27 -2.05
N THR A 35 -20.96 13.49 -1.95
CA THR A 35 -19.99 12.49 -1.56
C THR A 35 -19.30 12.91 -0.28
N LEU A 36 -19.43 12.09 0.77
CA LEU A 36 -18.71 12.28 2.03
C LEU A 36 -17.54 11.32 2.08
N ALA A 37 -16.36 11.82 1.74
CA ALA A 37 -15.12 11.05 1.77
C ALA A 37 -14.50 11.06 3.18
N ASN A 38 -13.59 10.12 3.41
CA ASN A 38 -12.77 10.06 4.63
C ASN A 38 -13.61 9.94 5.92
N ALA A 39 -14.73 9.25 5.89
CA ALA A 39 -15.61 9.05 7.03
C ALA A 39 -15.24 7.79 7.83
N SER A 40 -15.48 7.83 9.13
CA SER A 40 -15.52 6.67 10.01
C SER A 40 -16.98 6.43 10.42
N LEU A 41 -17.46 5.21 10.24
CA LEU A 41 -18.79 4.81 10.70
C LEU A 41 -18.72 4.59 12.22
N GLN A 42 -19.69 5.10 12.98
CA GLN A 42 -19.68 5.01 14.44
C GLN A 42 -20.85 4.19 14.97
N GLU A 43 -22.04 4.77 14.96
CA GLU A 43 -23.22 4.20 15.61
C GLU A 43 -24.42 4.31 14.68
N LEU A 44 -25.31 3.32 14.73
CA LEU A 44 -26.63 3.36 14.12
C LEU A 44 -27.67 3.61 15.22
N ALA A 45 -28.37 4.74 15.16
CA ALA A 45 -29.44 5.08 16.11
C ALA A 45 -30.76 5.26 15.36
N GLY A 46 -31.65 4.27 15.49
CA GLY A 46 -32.87 4.20 14.69
C GLY A 46 -32.53 4.13 13.20
N ASP A 47 -33.04 5.10 12.44
CA ASP A 47 -32.92 5.13 10.98
C ASP A 47 -31.76 6.01 10.50
N SER A 48 -30.87 6.43 11.40
CA SER A 48 -29.75 7.31 11.09
C SER A 48 -28.43 6.74 11.58
N ILE A 49 -27.39 6.91 10.77
CA ILE A 49 -26.01 6.56 11.12
C ILE A 49 -25.23 7.82 11.50
N ALA A 50 -24.50 7.74 12.61
CA ALA A 50 -23.47 8.69 12.98
C ALA A 50 -22.17 8.36 12.24
N ILE A 51 -21.63 9.34 11.54
CA ILE A 51 -20.29 9.27 10.95
C ILE A 51 -19.40 10.37 11.52
N ILE A 52 -18.10 10.10 11.61
CA ILE A 52 -17.08 11.11 11.93
C ILE A 52 -16.27 11.40 10.68
N LEU A 53 -16.24 12.65 10.26
CA LEU A 53 -15.40 13.07 9.12
C LEU A 53 -13.96 13.25 9.59
N SER A 54 -13.00 12.60 8.91
CA SER A 54 -11.60 12.64 9.33
C SER A 54 -10.99 14.05 9.33
N GLU A 55 -11.42 14.90 8.39
CA GLU A 55 -10.87 16.23 8.15
C GLU A 55 -11.30 17.22 9.23
N THR A 56 -12.58 17.21 9.59
CA THR A 56 -13.17 18.17 10.54
C THR A 56 -13.31 17.59 11.95
N LYS A 57 -13.22 16.26 12.09
CA LYS A 57 -13.53 15.51 13.32
C LYS A 57 -14.96 15.76 13.84
N LEU A 58 -15.85 16.26 12.98
CA LEU A 58 -17.24 16.50 13.32
C LEU A 58 -18.05 15.23 13.12
N THR A 59 -18.95 14.97 14.07
CA THR A 59 -19.98 13.93 13.95
C THR A 59 -21.15 14.47 13.13
N LYS A 60 -21.57 13.71 12.11
CA LYS A 60 -22.74 14.01 11.30
C LYS A 60 -23.70 12.82 11.33
N TRP A 61 -24.97 13.10 11.58
CA TRP A 61 -26.05 12.13 11.48
C TRP A 61 -26.62 12.15 10.06
N ILE A 62 -26.81 10.97 9.48
CA ILE A 62 -27.28 10.79 8.11
C ILE A 62 -28.38 9.73 8.11
N SER A 63 -29.52 10.03 7.51
CA SER A 63 -30.58 9.05 7.30
C SER A 63 -30.07 7.90 6.44
N VAL A 64 -30.37 6.67 6.84
CA VAL A 64 -30.00 5.46 6.08
C VAL A 64 -30.63 5.45 4.70
N ASP A 65 -31.81 6.04 4.53
CA ASP A 65 -32.46 6.14 3.23
C ASP A 65 -31.77 7.12 2.28
N ASP A 66 -31.09 8.12 2.82
CA ASP A 66 -30.30 9.07 2.03
C ASP A 66 -28.99 8.46 1.52
N ILE A 67 -28.59 7.28 1.99
CA ILE A 67 -27.35 6.63 1.58
C ILE A 67 -27.63 5.70 0.39
N VAL A 68 -26.97 6.01 -0.74
CA VAL A 68 -27.09 5.26 -1.99
C VAL A 68 -26.01 4.19 -2.10
N GLU A 69 -24.78 4.53 -1.74
CA GLU A 69 -23.62 3.64 -1.81
C GLU A 69 -22.71 3.89 -0.60
N LEU A 70 -22.23 2.81 0.00
CA LEU A 70 -21.11 2.82 0.93
C LEU A 70 -19.91 2.18 0.25
N ARG A 71 -18.78 2.86 0.28
CA ARG A 71 -17.53 2.34 -0.26
C ARG A 71 -16.47 2.33 0.84
N LYS A 72 -15.90 1.16 1.13
CA LYS A 72 -14.67 1.06 1.93
C LYS A 72 -13.51 1.25 0.98
N VAL A 73 -12.88 2.42 1.04
CA VAL A 73 -11.74 2.75 0.19
C VAL A 73 -10.51 2.12 0.82
N ASN A 74 -10.09 1.00 0.25
CA ASN A 74 -8.94 0.28 0.74
C ASN A 74 -7.68 0.95 0.18
N ARG A 75 -6.75 1.36 1.05
CA ARG A 75 -5.52 1.99 0.55
C ARG A 75 -4.75 1.01 -0.33
N SER A 76 -4.24 1.57 -1.43
CA SER A 76 -3.32 0.85 -2.29
C SER A 76 -2.14 0.31 -1.47
N LYS A 77 -1.92 -1.00 -1.56
CA LYS A 77 -0.76 -1.67 -0.95
C LYS A 77 0.48 -1.54 -1.85
N PHE A 78 0.47 -0.61 -2.82
CA PHE A 78 1.56 -0.35 -3.75
C PHE A 78 2.90 -0.23 -3.02
N TRP A 79 3.01 0.64 -2.01
CA TRP A 79 4.29 0.87 -1.33
C TRP A 79 4.80 -0.37 -0.59
N LYS A 80 3.91 -1.14 0.04
CA LYS A 80 4.28 -2.41 0.67
C LYS A 80 4.79 -3.41 -0.37
N GLY A 81 4.06 -3.54 -1.47
CA GLY A 81 4.44 -4.40 -2.59
C GLY A 81 5.76 -3.98 -3.23
N ALA A 82 5.94 -2.68 -3.46
CA ALA A 82 7.13 -2.09 -4.07
C ALA A 82 8.36 -2.25 -3.17
N GLY A 83 8.21 -2.10 -1.86
CA GLY A 83 9.28 -2.36 -0.88
C GLY A 83 9.74 -3.82 -0.92
N ILE A 84 8.80 -4.77 -0.81
CA ILE A 84 9.11 -6.21 -0.90
C ILE A 84 9.73 -6.56 -2.26
N GLY A 85 9.16 -6.02 -3.34
CA GLY A 85 9.64 -6.21 -4.70
C GLY A 85 11.06 -5.69 -4.87
N THR A 86 11.37 -4.50 -4.37
CA THR A 86 12.73 -3.93 -4.40
C THR A 86 13.74 -4.84 -3.70
N LEU A 87 13.39 -5.35 -2.52
CA LEU A 87 14.28 -6.23 -1.76
C LEU A 87 14.54 -7.54 -2.51
N ALA A 88 13.47 -8.20 -2.98
CA ALA A 88 13.58 -9.44 -3.75
C ALA A 88 14.34 -9.23 -5.07
N GLY A 89 14.03 -8.15 -5.78
CA GLY A 89 14.69 -7.78 -7.03
C GLY A 89 16.16 -7.45 -6.84
N THR A 90 16.52 -6.72 -5.78
CA THR A 90 17.92 -6.41 -5.46
C THR A 90 18.70 -7.69 -5.16
N ALA A 91 18.15 -8.57 -4.34
CA ALA A 91 18.79 -9.85 -4.03
C ALA A 91 19.01 -10.70 -5.29
N GLY A 92 17.98 -10.84 -6.12
CA GLY A 92 18.09 -11.55 -7.41
C GLY A 92 19.09 -10.91 -8.36
N GLY A 93 19.09 -9.59 -8.46
CA GLY A 93 19.99 -8.81 -9.30
C GLY A 93 21.46 -8.92 -8.87
N VAL A 94 21.73 -8.90 -7.56
CA VAL A 94 23.08 -9.13 -7.02
C VAL A 94 23.58 -10.52 -7.40
N LEU A 95 22.75 -11.56 -7.20
CA LEU A 95 23.10 -12.94 -7.56
C LEU A 95 23.35 -13.08 -9.06
N PHE A 96 22.53 -12.44 -9.89
CA PHE A 96 22.72 -12.43 -11.34
C PHE A 96 24.02 -11.71 -11.75
N GLY A 97 24.33 -10.56 -11.14
CA GLY A 97 25.58 -9.84 -11.38
C GLY A 97 26.82 -10.64 -10.98
N LEU A 98 26.75 -11.38 -9.87
CA LEU A 98 27.81 -12.30 -9.44
C LEU A 98 27.96 -13.48 -10.41
N ALA A 99 26.87 -14.08 -10.86
CA ALA A 99 26.88 -15.25 -11.74
C ALA A 99 27.37 -14.93 -13.16
N THR A 100 27.11 -13.71 -13.64
CA THR A 100 27.53 -13.26 -14.98
C THR A 100 28.96 -12.73 -15.02
N TYR A 101 29.61 -12.57 -13.86
CA TYR A 101 30.98 -12.10 -13.77
C TYR A 101 31.94 -13.07 -14.45
N LYS A 102 32.72 -12.55 -15.41
CA LYS A 102 33.85 -13.26 -16.02
C LYS A 102 35.13 -12.55 -15.65
N LYS A 103 36.02 -13.25 -14.95
CA LYS A 103 37.34 -12.70 -14.61
C LYS A 103 38.09 -12.38 -15.92
N PRO A 104 38.55 -11.13 -16.13
CA PRO A 104 39.31 -10.79 -17.31
C PRO A 104 40.61 -11.61 -17.35
N THR A 105 40.95 -12.14 -18.52
CA THR A 105 42.22 -12.85 -18.72
C THR A 105 43.28 -11.81 -19.10
N PRO A 106 44.34 -11.61 -18.31
CA PRO A 106 45.29 -10.54 -18.57
C PRO A 106 46.09 -10.80 -19.85
N SER A 107 46.11 -9.82 -20.75
CA SER A 107 46.96 -9.78 -21.94
C SER A 107 48.41 -9.46 -21.54
N PRO A 108 49.45 -10.03 -22.18
CA PRO A 108 50.85 -9.86 -21.78
C PRO A 108 51.37 -8.41 -21.68
N ASN A 109 50.66 -7.43 -22.26
CA ASN A 109 51.05 -6.02 -22.27
C ASN A 109 49.96 -5.07 -21.72
N GLU A 110 48.93 -5.58 -21.04
CA GLU A 110 47.84 -4.74 -20.51
C GLU A 110 47.85 -4.71 -18.98
N TRP A 111 47.87 -3.50 -18.42
CA TRP A 111 47.55 -3.27 -17.01
C TRP A 111 46.03 -3.42 -16.80
N ASN A 112 45.60 -4.61 -16.40
CA ASN A 112 44.20 -4.87 -16.05
C ASN A 112 43.99 -4.76 -14.53
N PHE A 113 43.33 -3.67 -14.10
CA PHE A 113 42.82 -3.55 -12.74
C PHE A 113 41.46 -4.24 -12.64
N ASP A 114 41.44 -5.41 -12.02
CA ASP A 114 40.23 -6.14 -11.69
C ASP A 114 39.74 -5.75 -10.27
N PHE A 115 38.61 -5.04 -10.20
CA PHE A 115 37.94 -4.71 -8.93
C PHE A 115 37.09 -5.88 -8.38
N GLY A 116 37.14 -7.03 -9.04
CA GLY A 116 36.41 -8.24 -8.71
C GLY A 116 34.93 -8.16 -9.09
N PRO A 117 34.13 -9.11 -8.61
CA PRO A 117 32.72 -9.22 -8.98
C PRO A 117 31.82 -8.15 -8.32
N GLY A 118 32.39 -7.27 -7.49
CA GLY A 118 31.64 -6.30 -6.70
C GLY A 118 30.87 -5.28 -7.54
N LEU A 119 31.48 -4.72 -8.60
CA LEU A 119 30.81 -3.72 -9.44
C LEU A 119 29.65 -4.31 -10.26
N PRO A 120 29.80 -5.46 -10.95
CA PRO A 120 28.68 -6.13 -11.59
C PRO A 120 27.57 -6.53 -10.62
N ALA A 121 27.92 -7.00 -9.42
CA ALA A 121 26.94 -7.35 -8.40
C ALA A 121 26.12 -6.13 -7.93
N ILE A 122 26.77 -4.99 -7.70
CA ILE A 122 26.09 -3.74 -7.33
C ILE A 122 25.20 -3.27 -8.48
N GLY A 123 25.71 -3.26 -9.71
CA GLY A 123 24.94 -2.86 -10.89
C GLY A 123 23.70 -3.74 -11.10
N GLY A 124 23.88 -5.06 -10.99
CA GLY A 124 22.78 -6.03 -11.05
C GLY A 124 21.77 -5.80 -9.93
N GLY A 125 22.22 -5.56 -8.70
CA GLY A 125 21.36 -5.26 -7.55
C GLY A 125 20.50 -4.02 -7.75
N ILE A 126 21.08 -2.92 -8.24
CA ILE A 126 20.33 -1.67 -8.50
C ILE A 126 19.26 -1.90 -9.58
N MET A 127 19.63 -2.52 -10.70
CA MET A 127 18.70 -2.80 -11.80
C MET A 127 17.59 -3.76 -11.37
N GLY A 128 17.96 -4.83 -10.66
CA GLY A 128 17.01 -5.80 -10.12
C GLY A 128 16.06 -5.16 -9.10
N GLY A 129 16.59 -4.31 -8.22
CA GLY A 129 15.78 -3.56 -7.24
C GLY A 129 14.77 -2.64 -7.91
N PHE A 130 15.18 -1.91 -8.95
CA PHE A 130 14.28 -1.04 -9.71
C PHE A 130 13.16 -1.85 -10.39
N MET A 131 13.50 -2.93 -11.10
CA MET A 131 12.49 -3.80 -11.70
C MET A 131 11.55 -4.41 -10.65
N GLY A 132 12.11 -4.86 -9.53
CA GLY A 132 11.37 -5.38 -8.40
C GLY A 132 10.40 -4.37 -7.80
N PHE A 133 10.80 -3.10 -7.68
CA PHE A 133 9.95 -2.00 -7.20
C PHE A 133 8.66 -1.89 -8.03
N PHE A 134 8.78 -1.83 -9.37
CA PHE A 134 7.59 -1.69 -10.23
C PHE A 134 6.71 -2.93 -10.22
N LEU A 135 7.29 -4.13 -10.31
CA LEU A 135 6.51 -5.37 -10.31
C LEU A 135 5.80 -5.58 -8.98
N GLY A 136 6.53 -5.45 -7.88
CA GLY A 136 5.96 -5.55 -6.53
C GLY A 136 4.93 -4.45 -6.28
N GLY A 137 5.21 -3.23 -6.73
CA GLY A 137 4.30 -2.09 -6.65
C GLY A 137 2.99 -2.36 -7.38
N ALA A 138 3.05 -2.82 -8.63
CA ALA A 138 1.86 -3.16 -9.42
C ALA A 138 1.02 -4.24 -8.74
N ILE A 139 1.63 -5.33 -8.27
CA ILE A 139 0.94 -6.40 -7.52
C ILE A 139 0.29 -5.84 -6.25
N GLY A 140 1.02 -4.98 -5.52
CA GLY A 140 0.51 -4.30 -4.33
C GLY A 140 -0.67 -3.38 -4.62
N ALA A 141 -0.63 -2.65 -5.74
CA ALA A 141 -1.70 -1.74 -6.15
C ALA A 141 -2.99 -2.52 -6.47
N LEU A 142 -2.87 -3.65 -7.17
CA LEU A 142 -4.01 -4.50 -7.53
C LEU A 142 -4.62 -5.25 -6.34
N SER A 143 -3.89 -5.35 -5.23
CA SER A 143 -4.34 -6.04 -4.02
C SER A 143 -5.27 -5.19 -3.14
N GLY A 144 -5.34 -3.87 -3.39
CA GLY A 144 -6.33 -2.98 -2.78
C GLY A 144 -7.58 -2.96 -3.63
N LYS A 145 -8.57 -3.80 -3.32
CA LYS A 145 -9.88 -3.73 -3.94
C LYS A 145 -10.81 -2.95 -3.03
N ASP A 146 -11.43 -1.90 -3.54
CA ASP A 146 -12.50 -1.21 -2.82
C ASP A 146 -13.68 -2.17 -2.61
N GLU A 147 -14.24 -2.16 -1.40
CA GLU A 147 -15.49 -2.84 -1.13
C GLU A 147 -16.63 -1.87 -1.40
N ILE A 148 -17.54 -2.22 -2.31
CA ILE A 148 -18.66 -1.37 -2.71
C ILE A 148 -19.97 -2.04 -2.31
N TYR A 149 -20.77 -1.32 -1.52
CA TYR A 149 -22.09 -1.74 -1.05
C TYR A 149 -23.15 -0.85 -1.68
N GLN A 150 -23.87 -1.40 -2.67
CA GLN A 150 -24.96 -0.72 -3.36
C GLN A 150 -26.24 -0.79 -2.52
N LEU A 151 -26.56 0.29 -1.82
CA LEU A 151 -27.74 0.36 -0.95
C LEU A 151 -29.00 0.84 -1.69
N LYS A 152 -28.84 1.53 -2.83
CA LYS A 152 -29.93 2.15 -3.60
C LYS A 152 -31.14 1.25 -3.85
N THR A 153 -30.89 -0.03 -4.15
CA THR A 153 -31.93 -1.01 -4.52
C THR A 153 -32.42 -1.84 -3.34
N MET A 154 -31.86 -1.65 -2.15
CA MET A 154 -32.25 -2.39 -0.95
C MET A 154 -33.46 -1.74 -0.30
N GLU A 155 -34.35 -2.57 0.26
CA GLU A 155 -35.41 -2.07 1.13
C GLU A 155 -34.83 -1.49 2.43
N HIS A 156 -35.55 -0.58 3.07
CA HIS A 156 -35.10 0.12 4.28
C HIS A 156 -34.57 -0.83 5.37
N ALA A 157 -35.33 -1.87 5.71
CA ALA A 157 -34.91 -2.86 6.71
C ALA A 157 -33.64 -3.63 6.30
N GLN A 158 -33.46 -3.91 5.00
CA GLN A 158 -32.26 -4.55 4.49
C GLN A 158 -31.04 -3.62 4.58
N LYS A 159 -31.23 -2.32 4.29
CA LYS A 159 -30.17 -1.31 4.46
C LYS A 159 -29.71 -1.23 5.92
N LEU A 160 -30.65 -1.15 6.87
CA LEU A 160 -30.34 -1.12 8.30
C LEU A 160 -29.53 -2.34 8.73
N ASN A 161 -29.96 -3.53 8.34
CA ASN A 161 -29.24 -4.77 8.65
C ASN A 161 -27.84 -4.81 8.03
N ALA A 162 -27.70 -4.36 6.78
CA ALA A 162 -26.40 -4.28 6.11
C ALA A 162 -25.45 -3.31 6.84
N ILE A 163 -25.93 -2.11 7.18
CA ILE A 163 -25.15 -1.10 7.90
C ILE A 163 -24.77 -1.58 9.30
N TRP A 164 -25.70 -2.19 10.02
CA TRP A 164 -25.43 -2.75 11.35
C TRP A 164 -24.37 -3.86 11.29
N ALA A 165 -24.43 -4.74 10.30
CA ALA A 165 -23.42 -5.77 10.09
C ALA A 165 -22.04 -5.17 9.78
N LEU A 166 -21.98 -4.07 9.03
CA LEU A 166 -20.75 -3.34 8.76
C LEU A 166 -20.18 -2.71 10.03
N LEU A 167 -21.00 -2.02 10.83
CA LEU A 167 -20.57 -1.42 12.10
C LEU A 167 -19.97 -2.47 13.04
N LYS A 168 -20.66 -3.60 13.23
CA LYS A 168 -20.17 -4.71 14.06
C LYS A 168 -18.85 -5.29 13.54
N ARG A 169 -18.64 -5.31 12.22
CA ARG A 169 -17.38 -5.75 11.62
C ARG A 169 -16.24 -4.77 11.91
N GLU A 170 -16.50 -3.48 11.92
CA GLU A 170 -15.49 -2.46 12.21
C GLU A 170 -15.13 -2.40 13.71
N GLU A 171 -16.04 -2.74 14.63
CA GLU A 171 -15.73 -2.83 16.07
C GLU A 171 -14.71 -3.93 16.44
N VAL A 172 -14.57 -4.95 15.58
CA VAL A 172 -13.70 -6.12 15.83
C VAL A 172 -12.28 -5.90 15.31
N ASN A 173 -12.09 -4.96 14.38
CA ASN A 173 -10.79 -4.68 13.75
C ASN A 173 -10.04 -3.57 14.47
#